data_AF-A0A6A3CPH7-F1
#
_entry.id   AF-A0A6A3CPH7-F1
#
_cell.length_a   1.000
_cell.length_b   1.000
_cell.length_c   1.000
_cell.angle_alpha   90.00
_cell.angle_beta   90.00
_cell.angle_gamma   90.00
#
_symmetry.space_group_name_H-M   'P 1'
#
loop_
_entity.id
_entity.type
_entity.pdbx_description
1 polymer ?
#
loop_
_entity_poly.entity_id
_entity_poly.type
_entity_poly.pdbx_seq_one_letter_code
_entity_poly.pdbx_strand_id
1 'polypeptide(L)'
;MHLGYGIAGAAWATMVSQVVAAYMMIDALNKKGYNAFVISIPSFNELLSVLAIAGPVVVTLMSKVVFYSLLIYFATSMGTHTVAAHQVMLQIFAMCGVLGEPLSQTAQSFMPELIYGVNRSLPKARMLLKSLVTIGAALGLLLGIIATSVPCFFPNIFTPDIKVIHELHKVLLPCFLALAITPSTVSLEGTLLAGRDLRFISLSMSGCVAFGVLVLPLLSARGFGLAGCWFALVGFQWARFFLALQRLLSPNGILYSKDLTRFEAKKVRAS
;
A
#
# COMPACT_ATOMS: atom_id res chain seq x y z
N MET A 1 28.23 11.13 21.08
CA MET A 1 29.03 11.77 20.01
C MET A 1 28.14 11.85 18.76
N HIS A 2 27.48 12.99 18.52
CA HIS A 2 26.73 13.20 17.27
C HIS A 2 27.71 13.78 16.26
N LEU A 3 27.89 13.15 15.09
CA LEU A 3 28.86 13.56 14.06
C LEU A 3 28.58 14.94 13.43
N GLY A 4 27.59 15.70 13.91
CA GLY A 4 27.35 17.10 13.53
C GLY A 4 26.87 17.35 12.10
N TYR A 5 26.81 16.33 11.23
CA TYR A 5 26.52 16.49 9.81
C TYR A 5 25.06 16.81 9.44
N GLY A 6 24.13 16.75 10.40
CA GLY A 6 22.71 17.11 10.18
C GLY A 6 22.09 16.45 8.94
N ILE A 7 21.43 17.26 8.09
CA ILE A 7 20.74 16.81 6.87
C ILE A 7 21.74 16.22 5.85
N ALA A 8 22.95 16.77 5.75
CA ALA A 8 23.97 16.24 4.85
C ALA A 8 24.41 14.82 5.28
N GLY A 9 24.50 14.57 6.59
CA GLY A 9 24.77 13.24 7.14
C GLY A 9 23.69 12.22 6.78
N ALA A 10 22.41 12.62 6.87
CA ALA A 10 21.29 11.76 6.46
C ALA A 10 21.32 11.44 4.96
N ALA A 11 21.69 12.40 4.11
CA ALA A 11 21.85 12.19 2.67
C ALA A 11 22.97 11.16 2.37
N TRP A 12 24.14 11.32 3.00
CA TRP A 12 25.24 10.37 2.86
C TRP A 12 24.88 8.98 3.37
N ALA A 13 24.25 8.87 4.54
CA ALA A 13 23.81 7.59 5.10
C ALA A 13 22.84 6.86 4.15
N THR A 14 21.90 7.60 3.54
CA THR A 14 20.98 7.05 2.55
C THR A 14 21.73 6.55 1.32
N MET A 15 22.63 7.36 0.75
CA MET A 15 23.41 6.99 -0.44
C MET A 15 24.28 5.74 -0.18
N VAL A 16 25.02 5.70 0.93
CA VAL A 16 25.85 4.54 1.29
C VAL A 16 24.98 3.29 1.46
N SER A 17 23.82 3.40 2.11
CA SER A 17 22.90 2.27 2.29
C SER A 17 22.42 1.69 0.96
N GLN A 18 22.12 2.55 -0.03
CA GLN A 18 21.73 2.09 -1.37
C GLN A 18 22.87 1.38 -2.10
N VAL A 19 24.09 1.89 -1.99
CA VAL A 19 25.29 1.25 -2.58
C VAL A 19 25.53 -0.12 -1.97
N VAL A 20 25.46 -0.23 -0.63
CA VAL A 20 25.61 -1.52 0.08
C VAL A 20 24.51 -2.50 -0.33
N ALA A 21 23.25 -2.06 -0.38
CA ALA A 21 22.14 -2.90 -0.82
C ALA A 21 22.32 -3.42 -2.26
N ALA A 22 22.83 -2.58 -3.17
CA ALA A 22 23.14 -2.98 -4.54
C ALA A 22 24.21 -4.08 -4.59
N TYR A 23 25.30 -3.94 -3.83
CA TYR A 23 26.34 -4.98 -3.74
C TYR A 23 25.80 -6.29 -3.16
N MET A 24 25.00 -6.21 -2.10
CA MET A 24 24.38 -7.40 -1.50
C MET A 24 23.44 -8.11 -2.48
N MET A 25 22.69 -7.35 -3.29
CA MET A 25 21.82 -7.92 -4.33
C MET A 25 22.64 -8.61 -5.43
N ILE A 26 23.72 -7.99 -5.89
CA ILE A 26 24.64 -8.57 -6.88
C ILE A 26 25.25 -9.88 -6.37
N ASP A 27 25.76 -9.89 -5.13
CA ASP A 27 26.32 -11.09 -4.50
C ASP A 27 25.29 -12.21 -4.37
N ALA A 28 24.05 -11.88 -3.93
CA ALA A 28 22.96 -12.85 -3.83
C ALA A 28 22.56 -13.45 -5.19
N LEU A 29 22.58 -12.65 -6.27
CA LEU A 29 22.31 -13.12 -7.64
C LEU A 29 23.43 -14.04 -8.14
N ASN A 30 24.69 -13.65 -7.94
CA ASN A 30 25.85 -14.46 -8.31
C ASN A 30 25.86 -15.81 -7.59
N LYS A 31 25.54 -15.83 -6.29
CA LYS A 31 25.40 -17.08 -5.50
C LYS A 31 24.28 -18.00 -6.01
N LYS A 32 23.27 -17.45 -6.70
CA LYS A 32 22.21 -18.22 -7.36
C LYS A 32 22.55 -18.63 -8.80
N GLY A 33 23.77 -18.36 -9.27
CA GLY A 33 24.24 -18.73 -10.61
C GLY A 33 23.84 -17.75 -11.71
N TYR A 34 23.24 -16.61 -11.37
CA TYR A 34 23.01 -15.53 -12.33
C TYR A 34 24.28 -14.71 -12.50
N ASN A 35 24.61 -14.25 -13.71
CA ASN A 35 25.69 -13.31 -13.90
C ASN A 35 25.14 -11.88 -13.80
N ALA A 36 25.21 -11.30 -12.60
CA ALA A 36 24.63 -9.99 -12.29
C ALA A 36 25.23 -8.82 -13.08
N PHE A 37 26.41 -9.01 -13.70
CA PHE A 37 27.09 -7.99 -14.49
C PHE A 37 26.84 -8.13 -16.01
N VAL A 38 25.98 -9.05 -16.44
CA VAL A 38 25.57 -9.14 -17.85
C VAL A 38 24.62 -8.00 -18.16
N ILE A 39 25.18 -6.92 -18.70
CA ILE A 39 24.41 -5.80 -19.22
C ILE A 39 23.96 -6.18 -20.63
N SER A 40 22.65 -6.42 -20.79
CA SER A 40 22.02 -6.56 -22.10
C SER A 40 21.15 -5.33 -22.37
N ILE A 41 21.31 -4.72 -23.54
CA ILE A 41 20.45 -3.60 -23.95
C ILE A 41 19.10 -4.21 -24.37
N PRO A 42 17.99 -3.86 -23.69
CA PRO A 42 16.69 -4.42 -24.02
C PRO A 42 16.23 -3.94 -25.40
N SER A 43 15.59 -4.82 -26.14
CA SER A 43 14.92 -4.49 -27.39
C SER A 43 13.70 -3.58 -27.13
N PHE A 44 13.24 -2.87 -28.17
CA PHE A 44 12.05 -2.03 -28.07
C PHE A 44 10.79 -2.81 -27.62
N ASN A 45 10.64 -4.06 -28.06
CA ASN A 45 9.51 -4.91 -27.67
C ASN A 45 9.58 -5.33 -26.20
N GLU A 46 10.78 -5.58 -25.66
CA GLU A 46 10.99 -5.86 -24.24
C GLU A 46 10.70 -4.62 -23.40
N LEU A 47 11.16 -3.44 -23.85
CA LEU A 47 10.84 -2.17 -23.20
C LEU A 47 9.34 -1.93 -23.13
N LEU A 48 8.61 -2.16 -24.24
CA LEU A 48 7.15 -2.05 -24.27
C LEU A 48 6.47 -3.06 -23.32
N SER A 49 7.01 -4.27 -23.22
CA SER A 49 6.49 -5.30 -22.31
C SER A 49 6.68 -4.91 -20.84
N VAL A 50 7.84 -4.35 -20.50
CA VAL A 50 8.11 -3.79 -19.17
C VAL A 50 7.17 -2.63 -18.90
N LEU A 51 7.00 -1.71 -19.86
CA LEU A 51 6.11 -0.55 -19.70
C LEU A 51 4.65 -0.96 -19.53
N ALA A 52 4.19 -2.02 -20.20
CA ALA A 52 2.82 -2.53 -20.06
C ALA A 52 2.52 -3.05 -18.64
N ILE A 53 3.55 -3.51 -17.92
CA ILE A 53 3.45 -3.97 -16.53
C ILE A 53 3.68 -2.81 -15.55
N ALA A 54 4.74 -2.02 -15.79
CA ALA A 54 5.14 -0.93 -14.91
C ALA A 54 4.18 0.26 -14.97
N GLY A 55 3.62 0.59 -16.14
CA GLY A 55 2.74 1.73 -16.36
C GLY A 55 1.54 1.75 -15.39
N PRO A 56 0.72 0.69 -15.32
CA PRO A 56 -0.37 0.61 -14.34
C PRO A 56 0.09 0.75 -12.90
N VAL A 57 1.22 0.15 -12.53
CA VAL A 57 1.79 0.24 -11.16
C VAL A 57 2.22 1.68 -10.85
N VAL A 58 2.86 2.37 -11.79
CA VAL A 58 3.22 3.79 -11.66
C VAL A 58 1.96 4.64 -11.48
N VAL A 59 0.89 4.41 -12.26
CA VAL A 59 -0.38 5.11 -12.08
C VAL A 59 -0.96 4.90 -10.69
N THR A 60 -0.93 3.67 -10.16
CA THR A 60 -1.36 3.34 -8.80
C THR A 60 -0.54 4.08 -7.73
N LEU A 61 0.78 4.13 -7.87
CA LEU A 61 1.67 4.82 -6.92
C LEU A 61 1.49 6.34 -6.99
N MET A 62 1.47 6.91 -8.20
CA MET A 62 1.25 8.34 -8.41
C MET A 62 -0.13 8.77 -7.91
N SER A 63 -1.15 7.92 -8.07
CA SER A 63 -2.48 8.13 -7.49
C SER A 63 -2.42 8.28 -5.96
N LYS A 64 -1.68 7.41 -5.27
CA LYS A 64 -1.47 7.54 -3.81
C LYS A 64 -0.75 8.84 -3.49
N VAL A 65 0.34 9.16 -4.20
CA VAL A 65 1.10 10.40 -4.00
C VAL A 65 0.22 11.64 -4.16
N VAL A 66 -0.61 11.70 -5.21
CA VAL A 66 -1.56 12.81 -5.44
C VAL A 66 -2.55 12.92 -4.29
N PHE A 67 -3.18 11.82 -3.87
CA PHE A 67 -4.16 11.85 -2.78
C PHE A 67 -3.55 12.31 -1.45
N TYR A 68 -2.38 11.78 -1.06
CA TYR A 68 -1.69 12.22 0.15
C TYR A 68 -1.20 13.68 0.05
N SER A 69 -0.75 14.12 -1.12
CA SER A 69 -0.37 15.51 -1.35
C SER A 69 -1.57 16.46 -1.18
N LEU A 70 -2.76 16.05 -1.61
CA LEU A 70 -3.99 16.81 -1.37
C LEU A 70 -4.32 16.90 0.12
N LEU A 71 -4.21 15.80 0.87
CA LEU A 71 -4.40 15.84 2.33
C LEU A 71 -3.46 16.86 2.99
N ILE A 72 -2.19 16.87 2.60
CA ILE A 72 -1.19 17.82 3.11
C ILE A 72 -1.56 19.25 2.70
N TYR A 73 -1.94 19.47 1.44
CA TYR A 73 -2.35 20.79 0.94
C TYR A 73 -3.51 21.37 1.75
N PHE A 74 -4.57 20.59 1.96
CA PHE A 74 -5.72 21.05 2.74
C PHE A 74 -5.37 21.24 4.22
N ALA A 75 -4.61 20.34 4.84
CA ALA A 75 -4.16 20.52 6.21
C ALA A 75 -3.30 21.79 6.37
N THR A 76 -2.46 22.10 5.39
CA THR A 76 -1.64 23.32 5.35
C THR A 76 -2.49 24.58 5.23
N SER A 77 -3.55 24.54 4.41
CA SER A 77 -4.47 25.66 4.24
C SER A 77 -5.28 26.02 5.50
N MET A 78 -5.36 25.10 6.46
CA MET A 78 -6.13 25.25 7.71
C MET A 78 -5.33 25.85 8.87
N GLY A 79 -4.05 26.20 8.65
CA GLY A 79 -3.20 26.84 9.65
C GLY A 79 -2.11 25.95 10.25
N THR A 80 -1.20 26.59 10.99
CA THR A 80 0.06 26.00 11.47
C THR A 80 -0.13 24.87 12.48
N HIS A 81 -1.06 25.02 13.43
CA HIS A 81 -1.34 23.98 14.42
C HIS A 81 -1.95 22.73 13.76
N THR A 82 -2.83 22.94 12.77
CA THR A 82 -3.50 21.88 12.02
C THR A 82 -2.52 21.03 11.21
N VAL A 83 -1.63 21.68 10.44
CA VAL A 83 -0.62 20.96 9.66
C VAL A 83 0.39 20.26 10.56
N ALA A 84 0.77 20.85 11.71
CA ALA A 84 1.65 20.19 12.67
C ALA A 84 1.03 18.89 13.21
N ALA A 85 -0.26 18.91 13.57
CA ALA A 85 -0.97 17.71 14.01
C ALA A 85 -1.10 16.67 12.87
N HIS A 86 -1.41 17.14 11.65
CA HIS A 86 -1.47 16.29 10.47
C HIS A 86 -0.14 15.57 10.23
N GLN A 87 1.00 16.27 10.31
CA GLN A 87 2.32 15.67 10.07
C GLN A 87 2.65 14.57 11.09
N VAL A 88 2.42 14.81 12.38
CA VAL A 88 2.63 13.79 13.42
C VAL A 88 1.82 12.54 13.10
N MET A 89 0.53 12.71 12.84
CA MET A 89 -0.37 11.58 12.61
C MET A 89 -0.10 10.88 11.28
N LEU A 90 0.27 11.62 10.23
CA LEU A 90 0.63 11.05 8.93
C LEU A 90 1.90 10.18 9.04
N GLN A 91 2.89 10.60 9.82
CA GLN A 91 4.11 9.81 10.02
C GLN A 91 3.85 8.53 10.82
N ILE A 92 3.02 8.61 11.87
CA ILE A 92 2.57 7.41 12.60
C ILE A 92 1.81 6.47 11.65
N PHE A 93 0.88 7.02 10.86
CA PHE A 93 0.12 6.26 9.87
C PHE A 93 1.04 5.57 8.85
N ALA A 94 2.02 6.31 8.30
CA ALA A 94 2.97 5.79 7.31
C ALA A 94 3.84 4.68 7.89
N MET A 95 4.39 4.89 9.10
CA MET A 95 5.19 3.90 9.82
C MET A 95 4.40 2.59 10.04
N CYS A 96 3.16 2.69 10.52
CA CYS A 96 2.29 1.53 10.68
C CYS A 96 1.93 0.88 9.34
N GLY A 97 1.70 1.68 8.30
CA GLY A 97 1.36 1.19 6.96
C GLY A 97 2.42 0.25 6.37
N VAL A 98 3.71 0.54 6.58
CA VAL A 98 4.82 -0.30 6.10
C VAL A 98 4.76 -1.72 6.66
N LEU A 99 4.22 -1.91 7.87
CA LEU A 99 4.11 -3.23 8.49
C LEU A 99 3.10 -4.16 7.78
N GLY A 100 2.25 -3.62 6.90
CA GLY A 100 1.36 -4.42 6.05
C GLY A 100 2.03 -4.96 4.77
N GLU A 101 3.17 -4.41 4.36
CA GLU A 101 3.83 -4.78 3.09
C GLU A 101 4.24 -6.26 3.00
N PRO A 102 4.70 -6.93 4.08
CA PRO A 102 4.99 -8.37 4.03
C PRO A 102 3.81 -9.23 3.56
N LEU A 103 2.56 -8.80 3.81
CA LEU A 103 1.38 -9.52 3.32
C LEU A 103 1.23 -9.40 1.80
N SER A 104 1.48 -8.21 1.24
CA SER A 104 1.52 -7.97 -0.20
C SER A 104 2.64 -8.78 -0.85
N GLN A 105 3.84 -8.78 -0.28
CA GLN A 105 4.98 -9.56 -0.77
C GLN A 105 4.72 -11.06 -0.71
N THR A 106 4.05 -11.55 0.34
CA THR A 106 3.63 -12.95 0.45
C THR A 106 2.66 -13.31 -0.68
N ALA A 107 1.67 -12.45 -0.96
CA ALA A 107 0.77 -12.65 -2.10
C ALA A 107 1.55 -12.69 -3.43
N GLN A 108 2.43 -11.73 -3.67
CA GLN A 108 3.22 -11.64 -4.91
C GLN A 108 4.21 -12.78 -5.10
N SER A 109 4.70 -13.39 -4.01
CA SER A 109 5.66 -14.49 -4.07
C SER A 109 4.98 -15.85 -4.29
N PHE A 110 3.87 -16.13 -3.59
CA PHE A 110 3.26 -17.47 -3.58
C PHE A 110 2.05 -17.60 -4.51
N MET A 111 1.26 -16.54 -4.69
CA MET A 111 0.04 -16.60 -5.48
C MET A 111 0.27 -16.92 -6.98
N PRO A 112 1.35 -16.43 -7.65
CA PRO A 112 1.56 -16.74 -9.07
C PRO A 112 1.72 -18.23 -9.35
N GLU A 113 2.45 -18.98 -8.51
CA GLU A 113 2.59 -20.44 -8.66
C GLU A 113 1.25 -21.16 -8.45
N LEU A 114 0.42 -20.68 -7.51
CA LEU A 114 -0.89 -21.28 -7.25
C LEU A 114 -1.92 -20.99 -8.35
N ILE A 115 -1.78 -19.88 -9.09
CA ILE A 115 -2.70 -19.50 -10.18
C ILE A 115 -2.21 -20.00 -11.54
N TYR A 116 -0.93 -19.81 -11.85
CA TYR A 116 -0.35 -20.01 -13.18
C TYR A 116 0.74 -21.10 -13.24
N GLY A 117 1.18 -21.59 -12.09
CA GLY A 117 2.30 -22.52 -11.98
C GLY A 117 1.97 -23.96 -12.36
N VAL A 118 2.99 -24.80 -12.31
CA VAL A 118 2.87 -26.24 -12.62
C VAL A 118 2.02 -26.94 -11.56
N ASN A 119 2.18 -26.52 -10.29
CA ASN A 119 1.42 -27.03 -9.14
C ASN A 119 0.19 -26.15 -8.82
N ARG A 120 -0.46 -25.61 -9.86
CA ARG A 120 -1.63 -24.73 -9.70
C ARG A 120 -2.71 -25.37 -8.83
N SER A 121 -3.33 -24.55 -7.97
CA SER A 121 -4.42 -24.97 -7.10
C SER A 121 -5.21 -23.75 -6.65
N LEU A 122 -6.32 -23.47 -7.34
CA LEU A 122 -7.22 -22.37 -6.98
C LEU A 122 -7.81 -22.49 -5.55
N PRO A 123 -8.14 -23.69 -5.02
CA PRO A 123 -8.52 -23.82 -3.62
C PRO A 123 -7.43 -23.33 -2.66
N LYS A 124 -6.15 -23.69 -2.91
CA LYS A 124 -5.02 -23.19 -2.11
C LYS A 124 -4.81 -21.69 -2.27
N ALA A 125 -4.97 -21.16 -3.48
CA ALA A 125 -4.90 -19.71 -3.72
C ALA A 125 -5.98 -18.94 -2.91
N ARG A 126 -7.21 -19.45 -2.88
CA ARG A 126 -8.30 -18.88 -2.07
C ARG A 126 -8.05 -19.00 -0.57
N MET A 127 -7.48 -20.11 -0.10
CA MET A 127 -7.08 -20.27 1.30
C MET A 127 -5.98 -19.28 1.68
N LEU A 128 -4.97 -19.10 0.81
CA LEU A 128 -3.92 -18.11 1.01
C LEU A 128 -4.50 -16.70 1.08
N LEU A 129 -5.37 -16.32 0.12
CA LEU A 129 -6.04 -15.02 0.15
C LEU A 129 -6.83 -14.82 1.46
N LYS A 130 -7.62 -15.81 1.88
CA LYS A 130 -8.39 -15.74 3.13
C LYS A 130 -7.46 -15.52 4.33
N SER A 131 -6.37 -16.29 4.42
CA SER A 131 -5.38 -16.15 5.48
C SER A 131 -4.74 -14.76 5.49
N LEU A 132 -4.32 -14.25 4.33
CA LEU A 132 -3.72 -12.92 4.20
C LEU A 132 -4.67 -11.79 4.60
N VAL A 133 -5.95 -11.89 4.26
CA VAL A 133 -6.97 -10.90 4.66
C VAL A 133 -7.27 -11.00 6.16
N THR A 134 -7.36 -12.21 6.73
CA THR A 134 -7.57 -12.39 8.18
C THR A 134 -6.40 -11.88 9.01
N ILE A 135 -5.17 -12.22 8.61
CA ILE A 135 -3.95 -11.70 9.26
C ILE A 135 -3.88 -10.18 9.08
N GLY A 136 -4.18 -9.67 7.88
CA GLY A 136 -4.25 -8.24 7.61
C GLY A 136 -5.26 -7.52 8.51
N ALA A 137 -6.43 -8.10 8.77
CA ALA A 137 -7.44 -7.51 9.63
C ALA A 137 -6.99 -7.48 11.10
N ALA A 138 -6.40 -8.58 11.59
CA ALA A 138 -5.87 -8.64 12.95
C ALA A 138 -4.71 -7.65 13.15
N LEU A 139 -3.78 -7.61 12.19
CA LEU A 139 -2.65 -6.67 12.20
C LEU A 139 -3.14 -5.22 12.09
N GLY A 140 -4.09 -4.93 11.20
CA GLY A 140 -4.66 -3.59 11.04
C GLY A 140 -5.32 -3.11 12.32
N LEU A 141 -6.11 -3.96 12.99
CA LEU A 141 -6.73 -3.63 14.27
C LEU A 141 -5.66 -3.33 15.33
N LEU A 142 -4.65 -4.20 15.47
CA LEU A 142 -3.55 -4.01 16.41
C LEU A 142 -2.80 -2.69 16.15
N LEU A 143 -2.45 -2.42 14.89
CA LEU A 143 -1.76 -1.19 14.50
C LEU A 143 -2.61 0.05 14.70
N GLY A 144 -3.91 -0.01 14.40
CA GLY A 144 -4.85 1.08 14.67
C GLY A 144 -4.91 1.41 16.16
N ILE A 145 -4.97 0.39 17.03
CA ILE A 145 -4.96 0.57 18.49
C ILE A 145 -3.66 1.23 18.92
N ILE A 146 -2.50 0.71 18.50
CA ILE A 146 -1.19 1.26 18.90
C ILE A 146 -1.03 2.70 18.40
N ALA A 147 -1.32 2.94 17.12
CA ALA A 147 -1.16 4.23 16.46
C ALA A 147 -2.01 5.34 17.08
N THR A 148 -3.14 5.01 17.69
CA THR A 148 -4.06 5.98 18.29
C THR A 148 -3.91 6.07 19.80
N SER A 149 -3.52 4.99 20.48
CA SER A 149 -3.29 4.99 21.92
C SER A 149 -2.10 5.86 22.31
N VAL A 150 -1.00 5.82 21.54
CA VAL A 150 0.21 6.60 21.88
C VAL A 150 -0.06 8.12 21.84
N PRO A 151 -0.65 8.71 20.78
CA PRO A 151 -0.97 10.15 20.78
C PRO A 151 -2.13 10.52 21.72
N CYS A 152 -3.02 9.58 22.06
CA CYS A 152 -4.10 9.80 23.01
C CYS A 152 -3.58 9.95 24.45
N PHE A 153 -2.75 9.01 24.91
CA PHE A 153 -2.27 8.97 26.30
C PHE A 153 -0.94 9.70 26.52
N PHE A 154 -0.09 9.78 25.48
CA PHE A 154 1.24 10.37 25.58
C PHE A 154 1.53 11.40 24.46
N PRO A 155 0.65 12.39 24.23
CA PRO A 155 0.84 13.38 23.15
C PRO A 155 2.13 14.20 23.29
N ASN A 156 2.60 14.41 24.52
CA ASN A 156 3.79 15.20 24.83
C ASN A 156 5.10 14.59 24.29
N ILE A 157 5.11 13.31 23.88
CA ILE A 157 6.25 12.70 23.20
C ILE A 157 6.47 13.34 21.82
N PHE A 158 5.39 13.79 21.17
CA PHE A 158 5.44 14.38 19.83
C PHE A 158 5.56 15.90 19.87
N THR A 159 4.84 16.55 20.77
CA THR A 159 4.82 18.01 20.86
C THR A 159 4.37 18.49 22.24
N PRO A 160 4.95 19.57 22.79
CA PRO A 160 4.46 20.21 24.00
C PRO A 160 3.32 21.22 23.74
N ASP A 161 2.99 21.56 22.48
CA ASP A 161 1.96 22.57 22.16
C ASP A 161 0.53 22.01 22.30
N ILE A 162 -0.19 22.47 23.32
CA ILE A 162 -1.58 22.07 23.64
C ILE A 162 -2.53 22.26 22.44
N LYS A 163 -2.34 23.29 21.61
CA LYS A 163 -3.21 23.53 20.43
C LYS A 163 -3.02 22.44 19.38
N VAL A 164 -1.78 21.99 19.17
CA VAL A 164 -1.48 20.86 18.27
C VAL A 164 -2.04 19.57 18.86
N ILE A 165 -1.89 19.35 20.16
CA ILE A 165 -2.47 18.19 20.86
C ILE A 165 -4.00 18.13 20.67
N HIS A 166 -4.69 19.25 20.77
CA HIS A 166 -6.14 19.29 20.54
C HIS A 166 -6.51 18.87 19.10
N GLU A 167 -5.75 19.31 18.10
CA GLU A 167 -5.95 18.87 16.70
C GLU A 167 -5.61 17.37 16.49
N LEU A 168 -4.59 16.84 17.18
CA LEU A 168 -4.27 15.39 17.15
C LEU A 168 -5.45 14.55 17.61
N HIS A 169 -6.13 14.95 18.70
CA HIS A 169 -7.24 14.19 19.25
C HIS A 169 -8.44 14.09 18.29
N LYS A 170 -8.65 15.11 17.45
CA LYS A 170 -9.73 15.11 16.44
C LYS A 170 -9.55 14.04 15.36
N VAL A 171 -8.33 13.58 15.14
CA VAL A 171 -8.01 12.65 14.04
C VAL A 171 -7.76 11.21 14.51
N LEU A 172 -7.80 10.93 15.80
CA LEU A 172 -7.57 9.58 16.35
C LEU A 172 -8.54 8.56 15.75
N LEU A 173 -9.85 8.83 15.83
CA LEU A 173 -10.87 7.93 15.30
C LEU A 173 -10.70 7.65 13.80
N PRO A 174 -10.63 8.65 12.90
CA PRO A 174 -10.44 8.35 11.49
C PRO A 174 -9.06 7.72 11.19
N CYS A 175 -8.01 8.01 11.96
CA CYS A 175 -6.74 7.30 11.85
C CYS A 175 -6.89 5.80 12.15
N PHE A 176 -7.57 5.46 13.26
CA PHE A 176 -7.88 4.07 13.61
C PHE A 176 -8.64 3.36 12.48
N LEU A 177 -9.71 3.98 11.97
CA LEU A 177 -10.55 3.40 10.92
C LEU A 177 -9.79 3.20 9.60
N ALA A 178 -8.89 4.12 9.26
CA ALA A 178 -8.04 3.99 8.07
C ALA A 178 -6.98 2.89 8.24
N LEU A 179 -6.31 2.82 9.40
CA LEU A 179 -5.29 1.79 9.66
C LEU A 179 -5.88 0.40 9.83
N ALA A 180 -7.05 0.27 10.44
CA ALA A 180 -7.71 -1.00 10.69
C ALA A 180 -7.88 -1.84 9.42
N ILE A 181 -8.14 -1.19 8.29
CA ILE A 181 -8.34 -1.86 6.99
C ILE A 181 -7.07 -1.92 6.13
N THR A 182 -6.08 -1.05 6.39
CA THR A 182 -4.94 -0.83 5.49
C THR A 182 -4.14 -2.11 5.18
N PRO A 183 -3.71 -2.94 6.17
CA PRO A 183 -2.96 -4.16 5.86
C PRO A 183 -3.75 -5.17 5.03
N SER A 184 -5.07 -5.28 5.24
CA SER A 184 -5.95 -6.10 4.40
C SER A 184 -6.06 -5.56 2.99
N THR A 185 -6.17 -4.24 2.82
CA THR A 185 -6.17 -3.60 1.48
C THR A 185 -4.87 -3.89 0.74
N VAL A 186 -3.73 -3.77 1.43
CA VAL A 186 -2.41 -4.03 0.85
C VAL A 186 -2.26 -5.51 0.44
N SER A 187 -2.79 -6.45 1.23
CA SER A 187 -2.76 -7.88 0.85
C SER A 187 -3.65 -8.21 -0.34
N LEU A 188 -4.81 -7.55 -0.47
CA LEU A 188 -5.69 -7.65 -1.64
C LEU A 188 -5.04 -7.06 -2.90
N GLU A 189 -4.47 -5.85 -2.80
CA GLU A 189 -3.72 -5.20 -3.88
C GLU A 189 -2.53 -6.07 -4.33
N GLY A 190 -1.76 -6.61 -3.37
CA GLY A 190 -0.68 -7.55 -3.65
C GLY A 190 -1.15 -8.82 -4.36
N THR A 191 -2.33 -9.34 -4.01
CA THR A 191 -2.94 -10.48 -4.70
C THR A 191 -3.34 -10.14 -6.14
N LEU A 192 -3.91 -8.95 -6.37
CA LEU A 192 -4.25 -8.50 -7.72
C LEU A 192 -3.00 -8.26 -8.58
N LEU A 193 -1.92 -7.73 -7.99
CA LEU A 193 -0.61 -7.59 -8.64
C LEU A 193 -0.04 -8.96 -9.01
N ALA A 194 -0.06 -9.91 -8.07
CA ALA A 194 0.37 -11.28 -8.29
C ALA A 194 -0.42 -11.98 -9.42
N GLY A 195 -1.72 -11.68 -9.48
CA GLY A 195 -2.65 -12.11 -10.51
C GLY A 195 -2.57 -11.31 -11.82
N ARG A 196 -1.64 -10.37 -11.96
CA ARG A 196 -1.48 -9.51 -13.16
C ARG A 196 -2.77 -8.77 -13.58
N ASP A 197 -3.69 -8.51 -12.65
CA ASP A 197 -4.89 -7.71 -12.93
C ASP A 197 -4.58 -6.20 -12.82
N LEU A 198 -3.51 -5.79 -13.51
CA LEU A 198 -2.87 -4.49 -13.34
C LEU A 198 -3.75 -3.34 -13.83
N ARG A 199 -4.51 -3.57 -14.92
CA ARG A 199 -5.45 -2.60 -15.46
C ARG A 199 -6.54 -2.26 -14.46
N PHE A 200 -7.11 -3.27 -13.81
CA PHE A 200 -8.13 -3.06 -12.78
C PHE A 200 -7.57 -2.22 -11.63
N ILE A 201 -6.39 -2.57 -11.10
CA ILE A 201 -5.75 -1.83 -10.00
C ILE A 201 -5.50 -0.37 -10.39
N SER A 202 -4.99 -0.10 -11.59
CA SER A 202 -4.74 1.27 -12.02
C SER A 202 -6.03 2.07 -12.19
N LEU A 203 -7.08 1.46 -12.77
CA LEU A 203 -8.35 2.15 -13.00
C LEU A 203 -9.11 2.37 -11.70
N SER A 204 -9.12 1.39 -10.79
CA SER A 204 -9.76 1.53 -9.48
C SER A 204 -9.07 2.61 -8.65
N MET A 205 -7.74 2.66 -8.64
CA MET A 205 -7.01 3.74 -7.97
C MET A 205 -7.25 5.11 -8.58
N SER A 206 -7.22 5.24 -9.91
CA SER A 206 -7.55 6.51 -10.57
C SER A 206 -8.97 6.96 -10.22
N GLY A 207 -9.93 6.03 -10.16
CA GLY A 207 -11.30 6.31 -9.71
C GLY A 207 -11.36 6.77 -8.26
N CYS A 208 -10.67 6.09 -7.34
CA CYS A 208 -10.58 6.48 -5.93
C CYS A 208 -9.98 7.88 -5.76
N VAL A 209 -8.93 8.22 -6.51
CA VAL A 209 -8.31 9.55 -6.46
C VAL A 209 -9.21 10.60 -7.07
N ALA A 210 -9.81 10.35 -8.24
CA ALA A 210 -10.73 11.29 -8.86
C ALA A 210 -11.91 11.61 -7.93
N PHE A 211 -12.48 10.59 -7.29
CA PHE A 211 -13.51 10.77 -6.26
C PHE A 211 -12.98 11.53 -5.04
N GLY A 212 -11.77 11.20 -4.59
CA GLY A 212 -11.07 11.90 -3.51
C GLY A 212 -10.88 13.38 -3.79
N VAL A 213 -10.46 13.76 -5.00
CA VAL A 213 -10.30 15.16 -5.44
C VAL A 213 -11.61 15.94 -5.34
N LEU A 214 -12.75 15.29 -5.59
CA LEU A 214 -14.07 15.93 -5.51
C LEU A 214 -14.60 16.03 -4.07
N VAL A 215 -14.42 14.98 -3.27
CA VAL A 215 -15.00 14.87 -1.93
C VAL A 215 -14.17 15.55 -0.86
N LEU A 216 -12.85 15.51 -0.99
CA LEU A 216 -11.93 16.04 0.02
C LEU A 216 -12.10 17.56 0.23
N PRO A 217 -12.26 18.41 -0.81
CA PRO A 217 -12.59 19.82 -0.62
C PRO A 217 -13.91 20.00 0.16
N LEU A 218 -14.94 19.20 -0.17
CA LEU A 218 -16.25 19.28 0.49
C LEU A 218 -16.19 18.89 1.98
N LEU A 219 -15.42 17.86 2.32
CA LEU A 219 -15.23 17.42 3.70
C LEU A 219 -14.26 18.32 4.48
N SER A 220 -13.31 18.96 3.79
CA SER A 220 -12.40 19.91 4.40
C SER A 220 -13.07 21.27 4.68
N ALA A 221 -14.03 21.65 3.83
CA ALA A 221 -14.89 22.79 4.00
C ALA A 221 -16.07 22.48 4.95
N ARG A 222 -16.82 23.52 5.37
CA ARG A 222 -18.04 23.40 6.19
C ARG A 222 -17.83 22.96 7.66
N GLY A 223 -16.68 23.28 8.26
CA GLY A 223 -16.49 23.19 9.71
C GLY A 223 -15.98 21.84 10.24
N PHE A 224 -15.78 20.83 9.40
CA PHE A 224 -15.18 19.55 9.79
C PHE A 224 -13.65 19.60 9.92
N GLY A 225 -13.00 20.58 9.29
CA GLY A 225 -11.56 20.86 9.42
C GLY A 225 -10.68 19.63 9.15
N LEU A 226 -9.67 19.43 10.00
CA LEU A 226 -8.71 18.34 9.85
C LEU A 226 -9.35 16.95 9.92
N ALA A 227 -10.35 16.76 10.79
CA ALA A 227 -11.06 15.49 10.90
C ALA A 227 -11.75 15.12 9.58
N GLY A 228 -12.32 16.10 8.88
CA GLY A 228 -12.91 15.90 7.55
C GLY A 228 -11.91 15.37 6.51
N CYS A 229 -10.69 15.91 6.47
CA CYS A 229 -9.61 15.39 5.61
C CYS A 229 -9.27 13.93 5.96
N TRP A 230 -9.20 13.59 7.25
CA TRP A 230 -8.91 12.23 7.68
C TRP A 230 -10.06 11.26 7.41
N PHE A 231 -11.32 11.69 7.48
CA PHE A 231 -12.44 10.88 7.02
C PHE A 231 -12.44 10.69 5.50
N ALA A 232 -11.93 11.65 4.72
CA ALA A 232 -11.66 11.42 3.29
C ALA A 232 -10.62 10.31 3.10
N LEU A 233 -9.56 10.27 3.93
CA LEU A 233 -8.58 9.17 3.93
C LEU A 233 -9.22 7.83 4.32
N VAL A 234 -10.12 7.79 5.30
CA VAL A 234 -10.90 6.59 5.63
C VAL A 234 -11.67 6.12 4.39
N GLY A 235 -12.45 7.02 3.77
CA GLY A 235 -13.19 6.69 2.55
C GLY A 235 -12.29 6.14 1.44
N PHE A 236 -11.10 6.73 1.26
CA PHE A 236 -10.12 6.26 0.29
C PHE A 236 -9.59 4.84 0.60
N GLN A 237 -9.23 4.54 1.85
CA GLN A 237 -8.75 3.20 2.23
C GLN A 237 -9.84 2.14 2.09
N TRP A 238 -11.07 2.46 2.51
CA TRP A 238 -12.19 1.54 2.46
C TRP A 238 -12.70 1.33 1.04
N ALA A 239 -12.74 2.36 0.19
CA ALA A 239 -13.06 2.20 -1.22
C ALA A 239 -12.07 1.25 -1.91
N ARG A 240 -10.77 1.43 -1.66
CA ARG A 240 -9.72 0.53 -2.17
C ARG A 240 -9.91 -0.90 -1.69
N PHE A 241 -10.19 -1.08 -0.41
CA PHE A 241 -10.49 -2.40 0.17
C PHE A 241 -11.64 -3.08 -0.55
N PHE A 242 -12.80 -2.41 -0.62
CA PHE A 242 -14.02 -3.00 -1.20
C PHE A 242 -13.87 -3.28 -2.70
N LEU A 243 -13.27 -2.37 -3.46
CA LEU A 243 -13.04 -2.58 -4.89
C LEU A 243 -12.12 -3.77 -5.14
N ALA A 244 -11.03 -3.89 -4.39
CA ALA A 244 -10.11 -5.00 -4.52
C ALA A 244 -10.74 -6.33 -4.06
N LEU A 245 -11.47 -6.32 -2.95
CA LEU A 245 -12.18 -7.50 -2.43
C LEU A 245 -13.25 -7.98 -3.40
N GLN A 246 -14.10 -7.06 -3.89
CA GLN A 246 -15.16 -7.37 -4.85
C GLN A 246 -14.58 -7.95 -6.14
N ARG A 247 -13.44 -7.43 -6.62
CA ARG A 247 -12.77 -7.96 -7.81
C ARG A 247 -12.25 -9.38 -7.60
N LEU A 248 -11.63 -9.64 -6.46
CA LEU A 248 -11.07 -10.96 -6.15
C LEU A 248 -12.13 -12.02 -5.85
N LEU A 249 -13.28 -11.62 -5.30
CA LEU A 249 -14.43 -12.51 -5.03
C LEU A 249 -15.38 -12.64 -6.23
N SER A 250 -15.23 -11.81 -7.27
CA SER A 250 -16.10 -11.85 -8.44
C SER A 250 -16.03 -13.23 -9.13
N PRO A 251 -17.15 -13.77 -9.64
CA PRO A 251 -17.15 -15.02 -10.42
C PRO A 251 -16.27 -14.98 -11.67
N ASN A 252 -16.07 -13.78 -12.24
CA ASN A 252 -15.17 -13.55 -13.37
C ASN A 252 -13.76 -13.14 -12.91
N GLY A 253 -13.51 -13.13 -11.60
CA GLY A 253 -12.22 -12.80 -11.00
C GLY A 253 -11.21 -13.93 -11.16
N ILE A 254 -9.94 -13.59 -11.00
CA ILE A 254 -8.82 -14.50 -11.27
C ILE A 254 -8.85 -15.79 -10.46
N LEU A 255 -9.43 -15.75 -9.26
CA LEU A 255 -9.51 -16.90 -8.36
C LEU A 255 -10.75 -17.78 -8.61
N TYR A 256 -11.73 -17.30 -9.38
CA TYR A 256 -13.04 -17.95 -9.55
C TYR A 256 -13.45 -18.17 -11.01
N SER A 257 -12.66 -17.69 -11.98
CA SER A 257 -12.94 -17.84 -13.41
C SER A 257 -13.16 -19.32 -13.81
N LYS A 258 -14.30 -19.56 -14.46
CA LYS A 258 -14.76 -20.86 -14.95
C LYS A 258 -13.88 -21.43 -16.08
N ASP A 259 -13.15 -20.57 -16.80
CA ASP A 259 -12.32 -21.00 -17.92
C ASP A 259 -11.05 -21.73 -17.47
N LEU A 260 -10.46 -21.36 -16.33
CA LEU A 260 -9.32 -22.09 -15.75
C LEU A 260 -9.73 -23.46 -15.20
N THR A 261 -10.92 -23.56 -14.60
CA THR A 261 -11.46 -24.82 -14.06
C THR A 261 -11.83 -25.81 -15.18
N ARG A 262 -12.31 -25.33 -16.34
CA ARG A 262 -12.51 -26.16 -17.54
C ARG A 262 -11.20 -26.75 -18.09
N PHE A 263 -10.09 -26.01 -18.02
CA PHE A 263 -8.77 -26.50 -18.41
C PHE A 263 -8.25 -27.60 -17.47
N GLU A 264 -8.52 -27.52 -16.16
CA GLU A 264 -8.22 -28.61 -15.21
C GLU A 264 -9.06 -29.85 -15.47
N ALA A 265 -10.37 -29.68 -15.67
CA ALA A 265 -11.27 -30.80 -15.95
C ALA A 265 -10.93 -31.53 -17.27
N LYS A 266 -10.39 -30.83 -18.27
CA LYS A 266 -9.88 -31.46 -19.51
C LYS A 266 -8.57 -32.22 -19.30
N LYS A 267 -7.66 -31.73 -18.46
CA LYS A 267 -6.37 -32.40 -18.19
C LYS A 267 -6.55 -33.70 -17.39
N VAL A 268 -7.46 -33.71 -16.42
CA VAL A 268 -7.78 -34.91 -15.60
C VAL A 268 -8.54 -35.98 -16.41
N ARG A 269 -9.27 -35.59 -17.46
CA ARG A 269 -9.94 -36.54 -18.38
C ARG A 269 -9.03 -37.10 -19.47
N ALA A 270 -7.82 -36.56 -19.63
CA ALA A 270 -6.85 -36.97 -20.66
C ALA A 270 -5.67 -37.77 -20.09
N SER A 271 -5.68 -38.08 -18.79
CA SER A 271 -4.76 -38.97 -18.07
C SER A 271 -5.50 -40.22 -17.62
#